data_AF-A0A1Y4H9U5-F1
#
_entry.id   AF-A0A1Y4H9U5-F1
#
_cell.length_a   1.000
_cell.length_b   1.000
_cell.length_c   1.000
_cell.angle_alpha   90.00
_cell.angle_beta   90.00
_cell.angle_gamma   90.00
#
_symmetry.space_group_name_H-M   'P 1'
#
loop_
_entity.id
_entity.type
_entity.pdbx_description
1 polymer ?
#
loop_
_entity_poly.entity_id
_entity_poly.type
_entity_poly.pdbx_seq_one_letter_code
_entity_poly.pdbx_strand_id
1 'polypeptide(L)'
;MKKRDILCIAMGIVAVALAVAGWVLLPDRVAMQIGMDGGLQNYMPKPLATLLMLALQAVMILLYRSSGRGAHLAAAVVVLVLPLFTFWMNL
;
A
#
# COMPACT_ATOMS: atom_id res chain seq x y z
N MET A 1 -2.37 -24.45 9.33
CA MET A 1 -2.24 -23.39 8.30
C MET A 1 -0.91 -23.55 7.59
N LYS A 2 -0.84 -23.34 6.27
CA LYS A 2 0.44 -23.42 5.53
C LYS A 2 1.26 -22.14 5.79
N LYS A 3 2.60 -22.23 5.76
CA LYS A 3 3.50 -21.06 5.94
C LYS A 3 3.14 -19.88 5.04
N ARG A 4 2.71 -20.17 3.80
CA ARG A 4 2.23 -19.18 2.83
C ARG A 4 0.98 -18.42 3.30
N ASP A 5 0.00 -19.12 3.87
CA ASP A 5 -1.24 -18.46 4.34
C ASP A 5 -0.96 -17.55 5.55
N ILE A 6 -0.03 -17.95 6.42
CA ILE A 6 0.43 -17.12 7.55
C ILE A 6 1.06 -15.83 7.03
N LEU A 7 1.94 -15.93 6.02
CA LEU A 7 2.58 -14.77 5.40
C LEU A 7 1.54 -13.82 4.77
N CYS A 8 0.59 -14.37 4.01
CA CYS A 8 -0.50 -13.59 3.42
C CYS A 8 -1.34 -12.84 4.48
N ILE A 9 -1.66 -13.51 5.59
CA ILE A 9 -2.41 -12.90 6.70
C ILE A 9 -1.59 -11.80 7.37
N ALA A 10 -0.30 -12.04 7.65
CA ALA A 10 0.58 -11.05 8.26
C ALA A 10 0.68 -9.78 7.38
N MET A 11 0.88 -9.95 6.07
CA MET A 11 0.90 -8.83 5.12
C MET A 11 -0.44 -8.10 5.08
N GLY A 12 -1.56 -8.83 5.15
CA GLY A 12 -2.91 -8.23 5.21
C GLY A 12 -3.12 -7.40 6.47
N ILE A 13 -2.67 -7.88 7.63
CA ILE A 13 -2.76 -7.13 8.89
C ILE A 13 -1.96 -5.82 8.81
N VAL A 14 -0.72 -5.89 8.30
CA VAL A 14 0.12 -4.69 8.12
C VAL A 14 -0.53 -3.72 7.14
N ALA A 15 -1.08 -4.20 6.03
CA ALA A 15 -1.78 -3.37 5.06
C ALA A 15 -2.98 -2.62 5.66
N VAL A 16 -3.79 -3.31 6.47
CA VAL A 16 -4.92 -2.70 7.18
C VAL A 16 -4.42 -1.67 8.19
N ALA A 17 -3.36 -1.97 8.95
CA ALA A 17 -2.78 -1.02 9.90
C ALA A 17 -2.28 0.25 9.18
N LEU A 18 -1.62 0.10 8.03
CA LEU A 18 -1.19 1.23 7.19
C LEU A 18 -2.40 2.02 6.65
N ALA A 19 -3.47 1.35 6.21
CA ALA A 19 -4.66 2.05 5.74
C ALA A 19 -5.34 2.87 6.86
N VAL A 20 -5.42 2.32 8.08
CA VAL A 20 -5.93 3.03 9.26
C VAL A 20 -5.02 4.21 9.62
N ALA A 21 -3.71 4.00 9.64
CA ALA A 21 -2.74 5.07 9.88
C ALA A 21 -2.88 6.18 8.84
N GLY A 22 -3.04 5.83 7.56
CA GLY A 22 -3.26 6.79 6.48
C GLY A 22 -4.57 7.55 6.63
N TRP A 23 -5.63 6.92 7.13
CA TRP A 23 -6.89 7.62 7.39
C TRP A 23 -6.76 8.72 8.46
N VAL A 24 -5.96 8.44 9.49
CA VAL A 24 -5.77 9.33 10.65
C VAL A 24 -4.72 10.40 10.39
N LEU A 25 -3.59 10.03 9.78
CA LEU A 25 -2.42 10.90 9.68
C LEU A 25 -2.41 11.75 8.40
N LEU A 26 -2.95 11.25 7.28
CA LEU A 26 -2.84 11.97 6.01
C LEU A 26 -3.80 13.18 5.95
N PRO A 27 -3.38 14.27 5.28
CA PRO A 27 -4.26 15.38 4.94
C PRO A 27 -5.37 14.94 3.97
N ASP A 28 -6.43 15.73 3.82
CA ASP A 28 -7.57 15.38 2.96
C ASP A 28 -7.21 15.26 1.47
N ARG A 29 -6.12 15.91 1.06
CA ARG A 29 -5.53 15.85 -0.28
C ARG A 29 -4.09 15.36 -0.15
N VAL A 30 -3.82 14.22 -0.76
CA VAL A 30 -2.56 13.49 -0.65
C VAL A 30 -1.79 13.64 -1.95
N ALA A 31 -0.60 14.22 -1.90
CA ALA A 31 0.33 14.23 -3.02
C ALA A 31 0.75 12.80 -3.33
N MET A 32 0.68 12.41 -4.60
CA MET A 32 1.07 11.08 -5.05
C MET A 32 2.43 11.05 -5.75
N GLN A 33 2.98 12.22 -6.10
CA GLN A 33 4.20 12.35 -6.90
C GLN A 33 5.02 13.58 -6.50
N ILE A 34 6.32 13.50 -6.75
CA ILE A 34 7.26 14.64 -6.66
C ILE A 34 7.58 15.08 -8.09
N GLY A 35 7.42 16.37 -8.36
CA GLY A 35 7.71 17.00 -9.64
C GLY A 35 9.21 17.17 -9.89
N MET A 36 9.56 17.51 -11.13
CA MET A 36 10.97 17.78 -11.52
C MET A 36 11.56 19.01 -10.83
N ASP A 37 10.69 19.90 -10.36
CA ASP A 37 11.00 21.08 -9.55
C ASP A 37 11.16 20.76 -8.05
N GLY A 38 10.97 19.49 -7.65
CA GLY A 38 10.98 19.07 -6.25
C GLY A 38 9.67 19.36 -5.51
N GLY A 39 8.68 19.95 -6.18
CA GLY A 39 7.37 20.23 -5.61
C GLY A 39 6.48 19.00 -5.51
N LEU A 40 5.59 18.96 -4.53
CA LEU A 40 4.55 17.93 -4.42
C LEU A 40 3.46 18.16 -5.48
N GLN A 41 3.16 17.13 -6.28
CA GLN A 41 2.22 17.20 -7.39
C GLN A 41 1.26 16.00 -7.41
N ASN A 42 0.26 16.08 -8.29
CA ASN A 42 -0.73 15.03 -8.55
C ASN A 42 -1.46 14.56 -7.26
N TYR A 43 -2.34 15.43 -6.76
CA TYR A 43 -3.05 15.18 -5.50
C TYR A 43 -4.28 14.30 -5.70
N MET A 44 -4.45 13.34 -4.80
CA MET A 44 -5.62 12.47 -4.73
C MET A 44 -6.39 12.70 -3.42
N PRO A 45 -7.72 12.60 -3.39
CA PRO A 45 -8.48 12.56 -2.14
C PRO A 45 -8.00 11.41 -1.24
N LYS A 46 -7.80 11.68 0.05
CA LYS A 46 -7.33 10.69 1.04
C LYS A 46 -8.04 9.34 0.97
N PRO A 47 -9.39 9.27 0.92
CA PRO A 47 -10.08 7.97 0.85
C PRO A 47 -9.66 7.14 -0.35
N LEU A 48 -9.45 7.77 -1.50
CA LEU A 48 -9.02 7.09 -2.72
C LEU A 48 -7.58 6.61 -2.60
N ALA A 49 -6.68 7.45 -2.09
CA ALA A 49 -5.27 7.07 -1.91
C ALA A 49 -5.13 5.87 -0.95
N THR A 50 -5.84 5.88 0.19
CA THR A 50 -5.78 4.80 1.17
C THR A 50 -6.44 3.51 0.68
N LEU A 51 -7.62 3.61 0.06
CA LEU A 51 -8.35 2.42 -0.40
C LEU A 51 -7.68 1.79 -1.62
N LEU A 52 -7.10 2.58 -2.53
CA LEU A 52 -6.41 2.05 -3.70
C LEU A 52 -5.18 1.23 -3.31
N MET A 53 -4.39 1.72 -2.35
CA MET A 53 -3.23 0.99 -1.84
C MET A 53 -3.65 -0.30 -1.12
N LEU A 54 -4.69 -0.25 -0.29
CA LEU A 54 -5.22 -1.43 0.39
C LEU A 54 -5.78 -2.46 -0.59
N ALA A 55 -6.55 -2.02 -1.59
CA ALA A 55 -7.12 -2.89 -2.60
C ALA A 55 -6.03 -3.56 -3.45
N LEU A 56 -5.04 -2.78 -3.91
CA LEU A 56 -3.91 -3.32 -4.67
C LEU A 56 -3.14 -4.36 -3.85
N GLN A 57 -2.93 -4.10 -2.56
CA GLN A 57 -2.28 -5.04 -1.66
C GLN A 57 -3.08 -6.34 -1.52
N ALA A 58 -4.41 -6.25 -1.36
CA ALA A 58 -5.28 -7.42 -1.29
C ALA A 58 -5.21 -8.27 -2.57
N VAL A 59 -5.19 -7.63 -3.75
CA VAL A 59 -5.04 -8.34 -5.03
C VAL A 59 -3.70 -9.06 -5.10
N MET A 60 -2.59 -8.40 -4.75
CA MET A 60 -1.27 -9.04 -4.78
C MET A 60 -1.15 -10.21 -3.82
N ILE A 61 -1.71 -10.11 -2.62
CA ILE A 61 -1.79 -11.21 -1.65
C ILE A 61 -2.59 -12.39 -2.22
N LEU A 62 -3.74 -12.12 -2.85
CA LEU A 62 -4.58 -13.16 -3.46
C LEU A 62 -3.86 -13.86 -4.61
N LEU A 63 -3.20 -13.09 -5.48
CA LEU A 63 -2.41 -13.61 -6.61
C LEU A 63 -1.25 -14.46 -6.13
N TYR A 64 -0.55 -14.06 -5.06
CA TYR A 64 0.52 -14.87 -4.46
C TYR A 64 -0.03 -16.14 -3.82
N ARG A 65 -1.14 -16.05 -3.10
CA ARG A 65 -1.79 -17.22 -2.47
C ARG A 65 -2.22 -18.25 -3.50
N SER A 66 -2.78 -17.81 -4.64
CA SER A 66 -3.26 -18.68 -5.71
C SER A 66 -2.11 -19.30 -6.51
N SER A 67 -1.16 -18.49 -6.99
CA SER A 67 -0.12 -18.97 -7.90
C SER A 67 1.09 -19.59 -7.21
N GLY A 68 1.39 -19.18 -5.97
CA GLY A 68 2.63 -19.50 -5.27
C GLY A 68 3.90 -18.91 -5.92
N ARG A 69 3.79 -18.08 -6.95
CA ARG A 69 4.93 -17.51 -7.68
C ARG A 69 5.62 -16.42 -6.86
N GLY A 70 6.95 -16.49 -6.79
CA GLY A 70 7.78 -15.50 -6.09
C GLY A 70 7.60 -14.07 -6.62
N ALA A 71 7.32 -13.89 -7.91
CA ALA A 71 7.06 -12.57 -8.50
C ALA A 71 5.85 -11.85 -7.86
N HIS A 72 4.77 -12.59 -7.54
CA HIS A 72 3.61 -11.99 -6.88
C HIS A 72 3.91 -11.64 -5.42
N LEU A 73 4.77 -12.42 -4.75
CA LEU A 73 5.25 -12.06 -3.42
C LEU A 73 6.08 -10.78 -3.46
N ALA A 74 7.03 -10.68 -4.39
CA ALA A 74 7.83 -9.47 -4.57
C ALA A 74 6.95 -8.25 -4.85
N ALA A 75 5.97 -8.37 -5.74
CA ALA A 75 4.99 -7.32 -5.99
C ALA A 75 4.18 -6.96 -4.73
N ALA A 76 3.72 -7.95 -3.96
CA ALA A 76 3.00 -7.72 -2.71
C ALA A 76 3.87 -7.02 -1.65
N VAL A 77 5.18 -7.23 -1.65
CA VAL A 77 6.11 -6.52 -0.76
C VAL A 77 6.31 -5.08 -1.24
N VAL A 78 6.50 -4.86 -2.55
CA VAL A 78 6.64 -3.51 -3.12
C VAL A 78 5.39 -2.68 -2.81
N VAL A 79 4.20 -3.21 -3.07
CA VAL A 79 2.94 -2.52 -2.79
C VAL A 79 2.77 -2.22 -1.31
N LEU A 80 3.22 -3.10 -0.41
CA LEU A 80 3.16 -2.87 1.03
C LEU A 80 4.05 -1.70 1.49
N VAL A 81 5.13 -1.41 0.77
CA VAL A 81 6.06 -0.33 1.07
C VAL A 81 5.57 1.02 0.52
N LEU A 82 4.81 1.04 -0.58
CA LEU A 82 4.35 2.29 -1.21
C LEU A 82 3.62 3.27 -0.27
N PRO A 83 2.71 2.83 0.64
CA PRO A 83 2.09 3.72 1.61
C PRO A 83 3.09 4.46 2.51
N LEU A 84 4.23 3.85 2.83
CA LEU A 84 5.27 4.49 3.64
C LEU A 84 5.89 5.69 2.90
N PHE A 85 6.06 5.56 1.58
CA PHE A 85 6.50 6.66 0.74
C PHE A 85 5.46 7.78 0.70
N THR A 86 4.17 7.41 0.57
CA THR A 86 3.07 8.38 0.64
C THR A 86 3.04 9.13 1.98
N PHE A 87 3.29 8.45 3.10
CA PHE A 87 3.42 9.10 4.41
C PHE A 87 4.59 10.07 4.45
N TRP A 88 5.76 9.63 4.00
CA TRP A 88 6.96 10.48 4.00
C TRP A 88 6.78 11.78 3.19
N MET A 89 6.03 11.75 2.09
CA MET A 89 5.79 12.95 1.27
C MET A 89 4.77 13.92 1.87
N ASN A 90 3.86 13.45 2.73
CA ASN A 90 2.64 14.19 3.11
C ASN A 90 2.53 14.50 4.61
N LEU A 91 3.44 13.99 5.43
CA LEU A 91 3.57 14.27 6.86
C LEU A 91 4.76 15.20 7.10
#